data_AF-A0A1Y0RDG6-F1
#
_entry.id   AF-A0A1Y0RDG6-F1
#
_cell.length_a   1.000
_cell.length_b   1.000
_cell.length_c   1.000
_cell.angle_alpha   90.00
_cell.angle_beta   90.00
_cell.angle_gamma   90.00
#
_symmetry.space_group_name_H-M   'P 1'
#
loop_
_entity.id
_entity.type
_entity.pdbx_description
1 polymer ?
#
loop_
_entity_poly.entity_id
_entity_poly.type
_entity_poly.pdbx_seq_one_letter_code
_entity_poly.pdbx_strand_id
1 'polypeptide(L)'
;MMKRKKIKLKLRKNQCQSCPFRRENEHILSAYRWAEIYSYLLGGTQHICHSTSEHVCRGGRDWQLNVWCSMGIISEPNDATLHEAMRAAGVEPEIIEKEDL
;
A
#
# COMPACT_ATOMS: atom_id res chain seq x y z
N MET A 1 -6.41 22.52 20.08
CA MET A 1 -5.82 21.32 19.46
C MET A 1 -6.91 20.26 19.32
N MET A 2 -7.42 19.99 18.10
CA MET A 2 -8.37 18.89 17.90
C MET A 2 -7.62 17.57 18.11
N LYS A 3 -8.06 16.75 19.07
CA LYS A 3 -7.58 15.38 19.22
C LYS A 3 -7.97 14.62 17.95
N ARG A 4 -7.01 14.35 17.06
CA ARG A 4 -7.25 13.48 15.90
C ARG A 4 -7.66 12.11 16.45
N LYS A 5 -8.89 11.69 16.15
CA LYS A 5 -9.38 10.36 16.50
C LYS A 5 -8.45 9.36 15.81
N LYS A 6 -7.86 8.41 16.55
CA LYS A 6 -7.08 7.33 15.95
C LYS A 6 -8.03 6.52 15.07
N ILE A 7 -7.89 6.65 13.75
CA ILE A 7 -8.62 5.83 12.79
C ILE A 7 -7.95 4.46 12.81
N LYS A 8 -8.72 3.42 13.09
CA LYS A 8 -8.26 2.04 12.94
C LYS A 8 -8.52 1.63 11.49
N LEU A 9 -7.48 1.53 10.68
CA LEU A 9 -7.58 1.01 9.32
C LEU A 9 -7.28 -0.50 9.35
N LYS A 10 -8.03 -1.29 8.58
CA LYS A 10 -7.78 -2.73 8.41
C LYS A 10 -6.99 -2.99 7.14
N LEU A 11 -5.95 -3.81 7.19
CA LEU A 11 -5.26 -4.22 5.96
C LEU A 11 -5.96 -5.43 5.38
N ARG A 12 -6.32 -5.31 4.10
CA ARG A 12 -6.86 -6.44 3.34
C ARG A 12 -5.84 -7.58 3.32
N LYS A 13 -6.30 -8.81 3.51
CA LYS A 13 -5.47 -10.03 3.46
C LYS A 13 -4.85 -10.24 2.08
N ASN A 14 -5.66 -10.05 1.04
CA ASN A 14 -5.32 -10.37 -0.35
C ASN A 14 -5.35 -9.12 -1.25
N GLN A 15 -4.54 -9.17 -2.30
CA GLN A 15 -4.60 -8.19 -3.39
C GLN A 15 -5.89 -8.38 -4.20
N CYS A 16 -6.53 -7.29 -4.65
CA CYS A 16 -7.71 -7.39 -5.53
C CYS A 16 -7.35 -8.07 -6.85
N GLN A 17 -8.33 -8.65 -7.54
CA GLN A 17 -8.11 -9.34 -8.81
C GLN A 17 -7.52 -8.42 -9.89
N SER A 18 -7.94 -7.15 -9.89
CA SER A 18 -7.44 -6.12 -10.80
C SER A 18 -6.07 -5.51 -10.39
N CYS A 19 -5.47 -5.98 -9.29
CA CYS A 19 -4.25 -5.39 -8.74
C CYS A 19 -3.09 -5.46 -9.75
N PRO A 20 -2.53 -4.32 -10.18
CA PRO A 20 -1.39 -4.29 -11.09
C PRO A 20 -0.06 -4.65 -10.39
N PHE A 21 -0.09 -5.30 -9.23
CA PHE A 21 1.11 -5.75 -8.52
C PHE A 21 1.03 -7.25 -8.16
N ARG A 22 0.02 -7.97 -8.66
CA ARG A 22 -0.05 -9.43 -8.54
C ARG A 22 1.07 -10.07 -9.33
N ARG A 23 1.67 -11.14 -8.79
CA ARG A 23 2.69 -11.94 -9.49
C ARG A 23 2.18 -12.52 -10.80
N GLU A 24 0.91 -12.91 -10.83
CA GLU A 24 0.21 -13.43 -12.02
C GLU A 24 0.11 -12.39 -13.15
N ASN A 25 0.30 -11.11 -12.84
CA ASN A 25 0.28 -10.04 -13.82
C ASN A 25 1.70 -9.73 -14.33
N GLU A 26 2.44 -10.72 -14.82
CA GLU A 26 3.82 -10.53 -15.33
C GLU A 26 3.94 -9.42 -16.40
N HIS A 27 2.84 -9.05 -17.04
CA HIS A 27 2.73 -7.97 -18.03
C HIS A 27 2.63 -6.55 -17.45
N ILE A 28 2.84 -6.34 -16.14
CA ILE A 28 2.72 -5.03 -15.47
C ILE A 28 3.54 -3.92 -16.15
N LEU A 29 4.68 -4.27 -16.75
CA LEU A 29 5.56 -3.33 -17.45
C LEU A 29 5.42 -3.37 -18.98
N SER A 30 4.41 -4.06 -19.51
CA SER A 30 4.09 -3.96 -20.94
C SER A 30 3.68 -2.53 -21.31
N ALA A 31 3.96 -2.10 -22.54
CA ALA A 31 3.59 -0.78 -23.02
C ALA A 31 2.07 -0.53 -22.90
N TYR A 32 1.25 -1.57 -23.11
CA TYR A 32 -0.19 -1.51 -22.95
C TYR A 32 -0.60 -1.22 -21.50
N ARG A 33 -0.03 -1.95 -20.53
CA ARG A 33 -0.37 -1.75 -19.11
C ARG A 33 0.12 -0.40 -18.58
N TRP A 34 1.25 0.09 -19.08
CA TRP A 34 1.68 1.46 -18.83
C TRP A 34 0.66 2.47 -19.34
N ALA A 35 0.17 2.33 -20.57
CA ALA A 35 -0.85 3.22 -21.12
C ALA A 35 -2.15 3.23 -20.29
N GLU A 36 -2.58 2.06 -19.78
CA GLU A 36 -3.72 1.98 -18.86
C GLU A 36 -3.44 2.72 -17.54
N ILE A 37 -2.30 2.47 -16.90
CA ILE A 37 -1.91 3.14 -15.65
C ILE A 37 -1.87 4.67 -15.85
N TYR A 38 -1.24 5.14 -16.94
CA TYR A 38 -1.21 6.55 -17.30
C TYR A 38 -2.63 7.11 -17.49
N SER A 39 -3.50 6.38 -18.19
CA SER A 39 -4.90 6.79 -18.39
C SER A 39 -5.67 6.89 -17.07
N TYR A 40 -5.47 5.94 -16.14
CA TYR A 40 -6.05 6.00 -14.80
C TYR A 40 -5.56 7.22 -14.00
N LEU A 41 -4.26 7.51 -14.05
CA LEU A 41 -3.68 8.66 -13.34
C LEU A 41 -4.15 10.00 -13.92
N LEU A 42 -4.26 10.11 -15.25
CA LEU A 42 -4.69 11.32 -15.94
C LEU A 42 -6.22 11.53 -15.89
N GLY A 43 -7.01 10.46 -15.77
CA GLY A 43 -8.48 10.49 -15.76
C GLY A 43 -9.11 11.06 -14.48
N GLY A 44 -8.31 11.56 -13.52
CA GLY A 44 -8.79 12.15 -12.27
C GLY A 44 -9.22 11.13 -11.21
N THR A 45 -9.44 9.87 -11.58
CA THR A 45 -9.57 8.73 -10.68
C THR A 45 -8.19 8.20 -10.32
N GLN A 46 -7.44 8.98 -9.52
CA GLN A 46 -6.08 8.64 -9.03
C GLN A 46 -6.08 7.48 -8.01
N HIS A 47 -6.77 6.38 -8.34
CA HIS A 47 -6.94 5.22 -7.48
C HIS A 47 -6.49 3.97 -8.22
N ILE A 48 -5.17 3.84 -8.43
CA ILE A 48 -4.56 2.55 -8.80
C ILE A 48 -4.89 1.49 -7.73
N CYS A 49 -5.06 1.93 -6.48
CA CYS A 49 -5.45 1.09 -5.36
C CYS A 49 -6.86 1.43 -4.85
N HIS A 50 -7.63 0.39 -4.52
CA HIS A 50 -8.98 0.53 -3.96
C HIS A 50 -8.92 0.66 -2.42
N SER A 51 -8.29 1.72 -1.92
CA SER A 51 -8.30 2.03 -0.48
C SER A 51 -9.62 2.71 -0.11
N THR A 52 -10.19 2.35 1.04
CA THR A 52 -11.37 3.03 1.60
C THR A 52 -11.00 3.71 2.92
N SER A 53 -11.90 4.50 3.49
CA SER A 53 -11.71 5.12 4.81
C SER A 53 -11.53 4.12 5.97
N GLU A 54 -11.78 2.84 5.71
CA GLU A 54 -11.72 1.76 6.69
C GLU A 54 -10.63 0.73 6.37
N HIS A 55 -10.20 0.63 5.11
CA HIS A 55 -9.33 -0.44 4.65
C HIS A 55 -8.13 0.06 3.84
N VAL A 56 -6.96 -0.45 4.17
CA VAL A 56 -5.74 -0.32 3.37
C VAL A 56 -5.71 -1.44 2.33
N CYS A 57 -5.46 -1.09 1.07
CA CYS A 57 -5.26 -2.04 -0.01
C CYS A 57 -3.97 -2.86 0.21
N ARG A 58 -4.06 -4.19 0.06
CA ARG A 58 -2.90 -5.09 0.16
C ARG A 58 -1.82 -4.78 -0.86
N GLY A 59 -2.20 -4.63 -2.13
CA GLY A 59 -1.25 -4.41 -3.23
C GLY A 59 -0.51 -3.08 -3.07
N GLY A 60 -1.21 -2.02 -2.65
CA GLY A 60 -0.60 -0.73 -2.35
C GLY A 60 0.39 -0.81 -1.18
N ARG A 61 0.04 -1.54 -0.12
CA ARG A 61 0.93 -1.77 1.02
C ARG A 61 2.19 -2.54 0.61
N ASP A 62 2.04 -3.64 -0.12
CA ASP A 62 3.18 -4.43 -0.59
C ASP A 62 4.13 -3.60 -1.48
N TRP A 63 3.57 -2.80 -2.40
CA TRP A 63 4.35 -1.90 -3.23
C TRP A 63 5.09 -0.85 -2.41
N GLN A 64 4.41 -0.20 -1.46
CA GLN A 64 5.02 0.78 -0.55
C GLN A 64 6.19 0.20 0.24
N LEU A 65 6.03 -1.01 0.79
CA LEU A 65 7.09 -1.69 1.53
C LEU A 65 8.31 -2.00 0.65
N ASN A 66 8.07 -2.44 -0.60
CA ASN A 66 9.15 -2.67 -1.56
C ASN A 66 9.92 -1.38 -1.90
N VAL A 67 9.20 -0.27 -2.11
CA VAL A 67 9.83 1.04 -2.37
C VAL A 67 10.68 1.49 -1.19
N TRP A 68 10.14 1.44 0.03
CA TRP A 68 10.89 1.85 1.23
C TRP A 68 12.10 0.98 1.53
N CYS A 69 11.98 -0.34 1.29
CA CYS A 69 13.12 -1.24 1.40
C CYS A 69 14.20 -0.90 0.36
N SER A 70 13.79 -0.62 -0.88
CA SER A 70 14.72 -0.24 -1.97
C SER A 70 15.39 1.11 -1.73
N MET A 71 14.74 2.02 -0.99
CA MET A 71 15.31 3.29 -0.56
C MET A 71 16.22 3.16 0.68
N GLY A 72 16.33 1.97 1.28
CA GLY A 72 17.11 1.75 2.50
C GLY A 72 16.46 2.32 3.78
N ILE A 73 15.18 2.68 3.74
CA ILE A 73 14.44 3.19 4.90
C ILE A 73 14.12 2.04 5.87
N ILE A 74 13.81 0.86 5.33
CA ILE A 74 13.55 -0.37 6.09
C ILE A 74 14.46 -1.48 5.57
N SER A 75 14.82 -2.44 6.42
CA SER A 75 15.74 -3.53 6.06
C SER A 75 15.08 -4.65 5.25
N GLU A 76 13.78 -4.86 5.43
CA GLU A 76 13.00 -5.87 4.71
C GLU A 76 11.64 -5.29 4.29
N PRO A 77 11.02 -5.74 3.20
CA PRO A 77 9.73 -5.21 2.74
C PRO A 77 8.57 -5.80 3.55
N ASN A 78 8.51 -5.53 4.85
CA ASN A 78 7.46 -6.01 5.75
C ASN A 78 7.00 -4.94 6.76
N ASP A 79 5.80 -5.11 7.32
CA ASP A 79 5.23 -4.15 8.27
C ASP A 79 6.02 -4.05 9.58
N ALA A 80 6.73 -5.11 9.99
CA ALA A 80 7.47 -5.12 11.26
C ALA A 80 8.65 -4.13 11.23
N THR A 81 9.47 -4.20 10.19
CA THR A 81 10.62 -3.29 10.00
C THR A 81 10.16 -1.86 9.70
N LEU A 82 9.02 -1.70 9.02
CA LEU A 82 8.37 -0.39 8.90
C LEU A 82 7.99 0.18 10.28
N HIS A 83 7.31 -0.60 11.11
CA HIS A 83 6.91 -0.14 12.44
C HIS A 83 8.11 0.24 13.31
N GLU A 84 9.23 -0.48 13.18
CA GLU A 84 10.50 -0.13 13.82
C GLU A 84 11.04 1.22 13.30
N ALA A 85 11.10 1.41 11.99
CA ALA A 85 11.55 2.66 11.37
C ALA A 85 10.64 3.85 11.77
N MET A 86 9.33 3.66 11.82
CA MET A 86 8.38 4.67 12.27
C MET A 86 8.64 5.08 13.72
N ARG A 87 8.79 4.09 14.62
CA ARG A 87 9.10 4.35 16.04
C ARG A 87 10.44 5.07 16.21
N ALA A 88 11.47 4.68 15.44
CA ALA A 88 12.77 5.36 15.43
C ALA A 88 12.65 6.82 14.98
N ALA A 89 11.72 7.13 14.08
CA ALA A 89 11.39 8.49 13.64
C ALA A 89 10.43 9.24 14.59
N GLY A 90 10.06 8.67 15.75
CA GLY A 90 9.12 9.28 16.70
C GLY A 90 7.66 9.26 16.22
N VAL A 91 7.33 8.41 15.26
CA VAL A 91 5.98 8.24 14.71
C VAL A 91 5.41 6.91 15.22
N GLU A 92 4.27 6.96 15.91
CA GLU A 92 3.59 5.75 16.35
C GLU A 92 2.89 5.07 15.16
N PRO A 93 3.17 3.78 14.88
CA PRO A 93 2.52 3.07 13.79
C PRO A 93 1.01 2.95 13.99
N GLU A 94 0.27 3.03 12.90
CA GLU A 94 -1.17 2.78 12.92
C GLU A 94 -1.44 1.31 13.24
N ILE A 95 -2.45 1.04 14.07
CA ILE A 95 -2.86 -0.33 14.37
C ILE A 95 -3.64 -0.84 13.16
N ILE A 96 -2.95 -1.64 12.36
CA ILE A 96 -3.53 -2.32 11.21
C ILE A 96 -3.93 -3.73 11.64
N GLU A 97 -5.22 -3.92 11.87
CA GLU A 97 -5.78 -5.26 12.14
C GLU A 97 -5.76 -6.05 10.81
N LYS A 98 -5.12 -7.22 10.79
CA LYS A 98 -5.18 -8.15 9.65
C LYS A 98 -6.58 -8.75 9.63
N GLU A 99 -7.27 -8.64 8.51
CA GLU A 99 -8.63 -9.18 8.37
C GLU A 99 -8.59 -10.66 7.98
N ASP A 100 -9.18 -11.52 8.81
CA ASP A 100 -9.34 -12.97 8.55
C ASP A 100 -10.54 -13.23 7.63
N LEU A 101 -10.42 -12.86 6.36
CA LEU A 101 -11.32 -13.33 5.29
C LEU A 101 -10.45 -13.90 4.16
#